data_AF-A0A495SW32-F1
#
_entry.id   AF-A0A495SW32-F1
#
_cell.length_a   1.000
_cell.length_b   1.000
_cell.length_c   1.000
_cell.angle_alpha   90.00
_cell.angle_beta   90.00
_cell.angle_gamma   90.00
#
_symmetry.space_group_name_H-M   'P 1'
#
loop_
_entity.id
_entity.type
_entity.pdbx_description
1 polymer ?
#
loop_
_entity_poly.entity_id
_entity_poly.type
_entity_poly.pdbx_seq_one_letter_code
_entity_poly.pdbx_strand_id
1 'polypeptide(L)'
;MNSPAASEKKPAAPVKRAAGRNLDLPEHLKAYQGVWVFLEHDRGHVHSVSWELLAEARKPADKLGSRVAVAVLGGTDEPLEQFASEAFSFGADKA
;
A
#
# COMPACT_ATOMS: atom_id res chain seq x y z
N MET A 1 13.36 -38.10 -11.91
CA MET A 1 13.82 -37.27 -10.77
C MET A 1 14.33 -35.98 -11.36
N ASN A 2 13.51 -34.92 -11.40
CA ASN A 2 13.96 -33.60 -11.86
C ASN A 2 14.32 -32.75 -10.64
N SER A 3 15.61 -32.45 -10.50
CA SER A 3 16.11 -31.45 -9.57
C SER A 3 15.68 -30.05 -10.03
N PRO A 4 15.31 -29.14 -9.12
CA PRO A 4 15.07 -27.75 -9.46
C PRO A 4 16.40 -27.00 -9.56
N ALA A 5 16.67 -26.39 -10.71
CA ALA A 5 17.74 -25.41 -10.85
C ALA A 5 17.27 -24.10 -10.18
N ALA A 6 17.93 -23.72 -9.09
CA ALA A 6 17.73 -22.42 -8.46
C ALA A 6 18.23 -21.32 -9.42
N SER A 7 17.32 -20.46 -9.88
CA SER A 7 17.68 -19.24 -10.61
C SER A 7 17.90 -18.13 -9.60
N GLU A 8 19.17 -17.84 -9.32
CA GLU A 8 19.55 -16.65 -8.55
C GLU A 8 19.16 -15.40 -9.34
N LYS A 9 18.09 -14.72 -8.91
CA LYS A 9 17.73 -13.39 -9.43
C LYS A 9 18.79 -12.38 -8.97
N LYS A 10 19.68 -12.02 -9.90
CA LYS A 10 20.59 -10.87 -9.78
C LYS A 10 19.79 -9.61 -9.42
N PRO A 11 20.20 -8.80 -8.43
CA PRO A 11 19.52 -7.56 -8.10
C PRO A 11 19.48 -6.64 -9.32
N ALA A 12 18.32 -6.07 -9.62
CA ALA A 12 18.17 -5.08 -10.67
C ALA A 12 19.14 -3.91 -10.40
N ALA A 13 19.94 -3.55 -11.39
CA ALA A 13 20.86 -2.43 -11.29
C ALA A 13 20.08 -1.12 -11.00
N PRO A 14 20.61 -0.22 -10.17
CA PRO A 14 19.95 1.05 -9.88
C PRO A 14 19.74 1.82 -11.19
N VAL A 15 18.48 2.19 -11.46
CA VAL A 15 18.11 3.03 -12.61
C VAL A 15 18.91 4.32 -12.51
N LYS A 16 19.77 4.59 -13.51
CA LYS A 16 20.54 5.83 -13.57
C LYS A 16 19.57 7.01 -13.60
N ARG A 17 19.57 7.83 -12.55
CA ARG A 17 18.76 9.06 -12.49
C ARG A 17 19.18 9.96 -13.65
N ALA A 18 18.20 10.44 -14.43
CA ALA A 18 18.46 11.45 -15.45
C ALA A 18 19.16 12.65 -14.80
N ALA A 19 20.38 12.95 -15.24
CA ALA A 19 21.18 14.03 -14.69
C ALA A 19 20.44 15.37 -14.86
N GLY A 20 20.38 16.17 -13.79
CA GLY A 20 19.89 17.55 -13.84
C GLY A 20 18.45 17.82 -13.41
N ARG A 21 17.67 16.82 -12.98
CA ARG A 21 16.37 17.08 -12.35
C ARG A 21 16.52 17.26 -10.84
N ASN A 22 16.16 18.44 -10.33
CA ASN A 22 15.93 18.62 -8.91
C ASN A 22 14.72 17.73 -8.52
N LEU A 23 14.94 16.77 -7.63
CA LEU A 23 13.92 15.84 -7.15
C LEU A 23 13.34 16.28 -5.80
N ASP A 24 13.80 17.41 -5.26
CA ASP A 24 13.29 17.97 -4.03
C ASP A 24 11.89 18.53 -4.28
N LEU A 25 10.96 18.14 -3.42
CA LEU A 25 9.61 18.68 -3.42
C LEU A 25 9.65 20.14 -2.92
N PRO A 26 8.87 21.05 -3.54
CA PRO A 26 8.58 22.37 -2.97
C PRO A 26 8.12 22.26 -1.51
N GLU A 27 8.50 23.22 -0.65
CA GLU A 27 8.22 23.15 0.79
C GLU A 27 6.74 22.90 1.13
N HIS A 28 5.82 23.56 0.43
CA HIS A 28 4.37 23.40 0.65
C HIS A 28 3.85 21.99 0.32
N LEU A 29 4.58 21.20 -0.48
CA LEU A 29 4.22 19.82 -0.81
C LEU A 29 4.81 18.80 0.15
N LYS A 30 5.82 19.16 0.96
CA LYS A 30 6.41 18.22 1.94
C LYS A 30 5.44 17.82 3.05
N ALA A 31 4.36 18.59 3.24
CA ALA A 31 3.30 18.28 4.19
C ALA A 31 2.46 17.04 3.80
N TYR A 32 2.48 16.64 2.52
CA TYR A 32 1.73 15.48 2.05
C TYR A 32 2.53 14.21 2.29
N GLN A 33 2.09 13.43 3.26
CA GLN A 33 2.70 12.15 3.64
C GLN A 33 1.64 11.14 4.04
N GLY A 34 2.01 9.86 3.94
CA GLY A 34 1.16 8.74 4.30
C GLY A 34 1.23 7.62 3.27
N VAL A 35 0.92 6.41 3.72
CA VAL A 35 0.74 5.25 2.86
C VAL A 35 -0.75 4.99 2.76
N TRP A 36 -1.27 4.86 1.53
CA TRP A 36 -2.69 4.61 1.30
C TRP A 36 -2.87 3.23 0.70
N VAL A 37 -3.84 2.49 1.21
CA VAL A 37 -4.25 1.19 0.69
C VAL A 37 -5.70 1.27 0.26
N PHE A 38 -5.97 0.90 -0.99
CA PHE A 38 -7.32 0.76 -1.49
C PHE A 38 -7.84 -0.64 -1.16
N LEU A 39 -8.98 -0.74 -0.46
CA LEU A 39 -9.62 -2.03 -0.23
C LEU A 39 -10.55 -2.33 -1.40
N GLU A 40 -10.08 -3.22 -2.28
CA GLU A 40 -10.90 -3.80 -3.33
C GLU A 40 -11.92 -4.76 -2.72
N HIS A 41 -13.18 -4.62 -3.11
CA HIS A 41 -14.29 -5.50 -2.73
C HIS A 41 -15.23 -5.71 -3.92
N ASP A 42 -15.90 -6.86 -3.94
CA ASP A 42 -16.97 -7.18 -4.88
C ASP A 42 -18.03 -8.01 -4.15
N ARG A 43 -19.31 -7.87 -4.54
CA ARG A 43 -20.44 -8.62 -3.99
C ARG A 43 -20.47 -8.66 -2.46
N GLY A 44 -20.17 -7.54 -1.81
CA GLY A 44 -20.20 -7.42 -0.36
C GLY A 44 -19.04 -8.12 0.37
N HIS A 45 -17.93 -8.42 -0.31
CA HIS A 45 -16.75 -9.04 0.30
C HIS A 45 -15.46 -8.34 -0.11
N VAL A 46 -14.61 -8.01 0.86
CA VAL A 46 -13.26 -7.50 0.61
C VAL A 46 -12.37 -8.63 0.08
N HIS A 47 -11.63 -8.36 -0.99
CA HIS A 47 -10.65 -9.30 -1.53
C HIS A 47 -9.50 -9.51 -0.54
N SER A 48 -9.06 -10.76 -0.35
CA SER A 48 -8.01 -11.11 0.61
C SER A 48 -6.69 -10.35 0.39
N VAL A 49 -6.36 -10.06 -0.87
CA VAL A 49 -5.17 -9.29 -1.25
C VAL A 49 -5.18 -7.89 -0.62
N SER A 50 -6.36 -7.28 -0.47
CA SER A 50 -6.50 -5.98 0.18
C SER A 50 -6.01 -6.01 1.63
N TRP A 51 -6.28 -7.11 2.36
CA TRP A 51 -5.80 -7.31 3.73
C TRP A 51 -4.29 -7.58 3.79
N GLU A 52 -3.76 -8.36 2.85
CA GLU A 52 -2.31 -8.60 2.74
C GLU A 52 -1.55 -7.30 2.46
N LEU A 53 -2.06 -6.47 1.55
CA LEU A 53 -1.49 -5.16 1.23
C LEU A 53 -1.56 -4.21 2.42
N LEU A 54 -2.66 -4.22 3.19
CA LEU A 54 -2.81 -3.40 4.38
C LEU A 54 -1.76 -3.76 5.45
N ALA A 55 -1.55 -5.05 5.71
CA ALA A 55 -0.52 -5.51 6.62
C ALA A 55 0.89 -5.14 6.11
N GLU A 56 1.15 -5.31 4.81
CA GLU A 56 2.44 -5.00 4.21
C GLU A 56 2.74 -3.49 4.21
N ALA A 57 1.71 -2.64 4.05
CA ALA A 57 1.80 -1.19 4.03
C ALA A 57 2.36 -0.60 5.34
N ARG A 58 2.26 -1.33 6.44
CA ARG A 58 2.88 -0.93 7.72
C ARG A 58 4.39 -0.80 7.62
N LYS A 59 5.04 -1.68 6.85
CA LYS A 59 6.51 -1.70 6.69
C LYS A 59 7.07 -0.42 6.04
N PRO A 60 6.59 0.05 4.87
CA PRO A 60 7.03 1.34 4.34
C PRO A 60 6.56 2.51 5.18
N ALA A 61 5.36 2.45 5.79
CA ALA A 61 4.85 3.53 6.61
C ALA A 61 5.73 3.80 7.86
N ASP A 62 6.20 2.74 8.52
CA ASP A 62 7.13 2.83 9.66
C ASP A 62 8.49 3.39 9.26
N LYS A 63 9.02 2.92 8.12
CA LYS A 63 10.28 3.46 7.57
C LYS A 63 10.20 4.95 7.25
N LEU A 64 9.02 5.43 6.86
CA LEU A 64 8.77 6.82 6.52
C LEU A 64 8.27 7.65 7.72
N GLY A 65 8.02 7.03 8.89
CA GLY A 65 7.43 7.71 10.05
C GLY A 65 6.03 8.27 9.77
N SER A 66 5.24 7.57 8.95
CA SER A 66 3.95 8.04 8.45
C SER A 66 2.79 7.10 8.82
N ARG A 67 1.56 7.55 8.60
CA ARG A 67 0.34 6.77 8.87
C ARG A 67 -0.07 5.93 7.67
N VAL A 68 -0.73 4.81 7.94
CA VAL A 68 -1.43 4.00 6.95
C VAL A 68 -2.90 4.40 6.94
N ALA A 69 -3.40 4.86 5.80
CA ALA A 69 -4.81 5.13 5.58
C ALA A 69 -5.40 4.09 4.62
N VAL A 70 -6.65 3.74 4.85
CA VAL A 70 -7.46 2.94 3.94
C VAL A 70 -8.44 3.82 3.20
N ALA A 71 -8.69 3.48 1.94
CA ALA A 71 -9.80 4.02 1.17
C ALA A 71 -10.67 2.85 0.68
N VAL A 72 -11.97 2.94 0.94
CA VAL A 72 -12.99 2.00 0.47
C VAL A 72 -14.01 2.78 -0.34
N LEU A 73 -14.36 2.30 -1.54
CA LEU A 73 -15.26 2.99 -2.45
C LEU A 73 -16.38 2.04 -2.89
N GLY A 74 -17.63 2.49 -2.90
CA GLY A 74 -18.77 1.70 -3.38
C GLY A 74 -20.10 2.44 -3.28
N GLY A 75 -21.18 1.76 -3.65
CA GLY A 75 -22.56 2.23 -3.56
C GLY A 75 -23.11 2.22 -2.13
N THR A 76 -24.30 2.82 -1.96
CA THR A 76 -24.98 2.89 -0.65
C THR A 76 -25.54 1.56 -0.18
N ASP A 77 -25.65 0.58 -1.08
CA ASP A 77 -26.10 -0.79 -0.84
C ASP A 77 -24.94 -1.73 -0.43
N GLU A 78 -23.71 -1.22 -0.39
CA GLU A 78 -22.51 -1.98 -0.06
C GLU A 78 -22.07 -1.71 1.39
N PRO A 79 -21.51 -2.70 2.12
CA PRO A 79 -21.22 -2.57 3.55
C PRO A 79 -19.88 -1.85 3.82
N LEU A 80 -19.69 -0.65 3.25
CA LEU A 80 -18.42 0.09 3.29
C LEU A 80 -17.96 0.44 4.71
N GLU A 81 -18.88 0.84 5.59
CA GLU A 81 -18.58 1.14 7.00
C GLU A 81 -18.06 -0.08 7.76
N GLN A 82 -18.57 -1.26 7.43
CA GLN A 82 -18.07 -2.52 8.00
C GLN A 82 -16.64 -2.78 7.54
N PHE A 83 -16.36 -2.62 6.24
CA PHE A 83 -15.01 -2.80 5.69
C PHE A 83 -14.00 -1.81 6.28
N ALA A 84 -14.39 -0.54 6.41
CA ALA A 84 -13.58 0.50 7.04
C ALA A 84 -13.30 0.18 8.52
N SER A 85 -14.32 -0.26 9.26
CA SER A 85 -14.16 -0.66 10.66
C SER A 85 -13.25 -1.87 10.83
N GLU A 86 -13.35 -2.87 9.95
CA GLU A 86 -12.52 -4.07 9.99
C GLU A 86 -11.04 -3.75 9.71
N ALA A 87 -10.77 -2.80 8.81
CA ALA A 87 -9.42 -2.38 8.44
C ALA A 87 -8.53 -1.96 9.62
N PHE A 88 -9.10 -1.36 10.67
CA PHE A 88 -8.34 -0.98 11.87
C PHE A 88 -7.72 -2.19 12.58
N SER A 89 -8.34 -3.36 12.48
CA SER A 89 -7.82 -4.61 13.07
C SER A 89 -6.63 -5.18 12.27
N PHE A 90 -6.44 -4.73 11.03
CA PHE A 90 -5.38 -5.17 10.12
C PHE A 90 -4.25 -4.13 9.94
N GLY A 91 -4.27 -3.04 10.72
CA GLY A 91 -3.15 -2.08 10.80
C GLY A 91 -3.38 -0.72 10.14
N ALA A 92 -4.62 -0.38 9.79
CA ALA A 92 -4.98 0.98 9.38
C ALA A 92 -4.94 1.95 10.59
N ASP A 93 -4.41 3.15 10.39
CA ASP A 93 -4.50 4.26 11.34
C ASP A 93 -5.70 5.18 11.04
N LYS A 94 -6.23 5.09 9.81
CA LYS A 94 -7.38 5.85 9.29
C LYS A 94 -8.10 4.99 8.24
N ALA A 95 -9.42 5.06 8.18
CA ALA A 95 -10.25 4.50 7.12
C ALA A 95 -11.33 5.51 6.71
#